data_AF-A0A2N0AKW9-F1
#
_entry.id   AF-A0A2N0AKW9-F1
#
_cell.length_a   1.000
_cell.length_b   1.000
_cell.length_c   1.000
_cell.angle_alpha   90.00
_cell.angle_beta   90.00
_cell.angle_gamma   90.00
#
_symmetry.space_group_name_H-M   'P 1'
#
loop_
_entity.id
_entity.type
_entity.pdbx_description
1 polymer ?
#
loop_
_entity_poly.entity_id
_entity_poly.type
_entity_poly.pdbx_seq_one_letter_code
_entity_poly.pdbx_strand_id
1 'polypeptide(L)'
;MTLLNEKKHSKAIDEFLVSIGMPRFFTFFLRITPGWKRTVKLAPTLLYDITLTENIPNIARLSKINIPIRIVYGEKSPEGIKKVASLISQNISSSELHEAASQDHMVDTNIILQEMIPFFK
;
A
#
# COMPACT_ATOMS: atom_id res chain seq x y z
N MET A 1 8.03 -7.89 15.74
CA MET A 1 8.21 -7.16 17.03
C MET A 1 9.63 -7.23 17.57
N THR A 2 10.27 -8.41 17.62
CA THR A 2 11.60 -8.59 18.23
C THR A 2 12.68 -7.64 17.70
N LEU A 3 12.79 -7.44 16.38
CA LEU A 3 13.79 -6.53 15.79
C LEU A 3 13.59 -5.05 16.16
N LEU A 4 12.34 -4.60 16.32
CA LEU A 4 12.03 -3.23 16.75
C LEU A 4 12.40 -3.04 18.23
N ASN A 5 12.04 -4.00 19.09
CA ASN A 5 12.39 -3.97 20.51
C ASN A 5 13.91 -3.99 20.75
N GLU A 6 14.65 -4.71 19.92
CA GLU A 6 16.12 -4.75 19.92
C GLU A 6 16.77 -3.53 19.24
N LYS A 7 15.99 -2.53 18.81
CA LYS A 7 16.47 -1.33 18.07
C LYS A 7 17.23 -1.65 16.78
N LYS A 8 17.02 -2.83 16.18
CA LYS A 8 17.62 -3.27 14.90
C LYS A 8 16.81 -2.73 13.71
N HIS A 9 16.63 -1.41 13.65
CA HIS A 9 15.71 -0.73 12.73
C HIS A 9 15.98 -1.02 11.25
N SER A 10 17.24 -1.00 10.82
CA SER A 10 17.59 -1.31 9.43
C SER A 10 17.10 -2.70 9.02
N LYS A 11 17.35 -3.71 9.87
CA LYS A 11 16.93 -5.08 9.62
C LYS A 11 15.41 -5.24 9.70
N ALA A 12 14.75 -4.47 10.58
CA ALA A 12 13.30 -4.45 10.66
C ALA A 12 12.65 -3.95 9.36
N ILE A 13 13.19 -2.87 8.76
CA ILE A 13 12.75 -2.39 7.43
C ILE A 13 12.98 -3.45 6.35
N ASP A 14 14.16 -4.08 6.30
CA ASP A 14 14.44 -5.10 5.28
C ASP A 14 13.47 -6.28 5.35
N GLU A 15 13.26 -6.84 6.54
CA GLU A 15 12.33 -7.97 6.71
C GLU A 15 10.87 -7.54 6.42
N PHE A 16 10.48 -6.32 6.78
CA PHE A 16 9.17 -5.78 6.41
C PHE A 16 8.99 -5.70 4.88
N LEU A 17 9.95 -5.09 4.17
CA LEU A 17 9.90 -4.97 2.71
C LEU A 17 9.80 -6.34 2.03
N VAL A 18 10.59 -7.32 2.48
CA VAL A 18 10.51 -8.68 1.96
C VAL A 18 9.15 -9.30 2.24
N SER A 19 8.60 -9.11 3.44
CA SER A 19 7.30 -9.67 3.82
C SER A 19 6.14 -9.15 2.97
N ILE A 20 6.20 -7.91 2.49
CA ILE A 20 5.19 -7.32 1.61
C ILE A 20 5.44 -7.61 0.12
N GLY A 21 6.41 -8.48 -0.19
CA GLY A 21 6.64 -9.00 -1.54
C GLY A 21 7.86 -8.43 -2.27
N MET A 22 8.70 -7.61 -1.62
CA MET A 22 9.95 -7.15 -2.25
C MET A 22 10.96 -8.29 -2.36
N PRO A 23 11.53 -8.56 -3.54
CA PRO A 23 12.62 -9.52 -3.66
C PRO A 23 13.82 -9.11 -2.81
N ARG A 24 14.39 -10.05 -2.04
CA ARG A 24 15.43 -9.76 -1.03
C ARG A 24 16.64 -9.02 -1.61
N PHE A 25 17.02 -9.29 -2.86
CA PHE A 25 18.15 -8.59 -3.50
C PHE A 25 17.91 -7.07 -3.68
N PHE A 26 16.66 -6.62 -3.88
CA PHE A 26 16.33 -5.20 -3.99
C PHE A 26 16.54 -4.43 -2.68
N THR A 27 16.35 -5.09 -1.52
CA THR A 27 16.57 -4.44 -0.22
C THR A 27 18.01 -3.93 -0.05
N PHE A 28 19.00 -4.61 -0.63
CA PHE A 28 20.39 -4.15 -0.59
C PHE A 28 20.60 -2.85 -1.37
N PHE A 29 19.93 -2.69 -2.51
CA PHE A 29 20.00 -1.45 -3.31
C PHE A 29 19.26 -0.29 -2.64
N LEU A 30 18.22 -0.54 -1.85
CA LEU A 30 17.53 0.55 -1.14
C LEU A 30 18.42 1.25 -0.12
N ARG A 31 19.38 0.52 0.47
CA ARG A 31 20.31 1.06 1.47
C ARG A 31 21.22 2.16 0.95
N ILE A 32 21.47 2.19 -0.37
CA ILE A 32 22.29 3.22 -1.01
C ILE A 32 21.48 4.44 -1.47
N THR A 33 20.15 4.39 -1.39
CA THR A 33 19.30 5.52 -1.78
C THR A 33 19.36 6.65 -0.75
N PRO A 34 19.23 7.93 -1.16
CA PRO A 34 19.24 9.07 -0.24
C PRO A 34 18.17 8.99 0.87
N GLY A 35 17.05 8.33 0.60
CA GLY A 35 15.93 8.20 1.53
C GLY A 35 16.14 7.18 2.66
N TRP A 36 17.13 6.27 2.54
CA TRP A 36 17.25 5.13 3.44
C TRP A 36 17.38 5.51 4.92
N LYS A 37 18.25 6.48 5.23
CA LYS A 37 18.44 6.94 6.62
C LYS A 37 17.14 7.45 7.24
N ARG A 38 16.30 8.12 6.44
CA ARG A 38 14.98 8.61 6.87
C ARG A 38 14.03 7.44 7.10
N THR A 39 13.98 6.47 6.18
CA THR A 39 13.16 5.26 6.32
C THR A 39 13.52 4.47 7.59
N VAL A 40 14.81 4.25 7.85
CA VAL A 40 15.28 3.55 9.07
C VAL A 40 14.92 4.31 10.34
N LYS A 41 14.97 5.66 10.32
CA LYS A 41 14.52 6.48 11.46
C LYS A 41 13.03 6.29 11.76
N LEU A 42 12.23 6.01 10.74
CA LEU A 42 10.79 5.74 10.86
C LEU A 42 10.47 4.28 11.19
N ALA A 43 11.45 3.37 11.25
CA ALA A 43 11.19 1.95 11.52
C ALA A 43 10.29 1.65 12.74
N PRO A 44 10.31 2.41 13.85
CA PRO A 44 9.36 2.20 14.95
C PRO A 44 7.88 2.31 14.54
N THR A 45 7.55 3.04 13.46
CA THR A 45 6.18 3.17 12.95
C THR A 45 5.70 1.94 12.19
N LEU A 46 6.58 1.01 11.82
CA LEU A 46 6.18 -0.25 11.16
C LEU A 46 5.15 -1.03 11.97
N LEU A 47 5.19 -0.92 13.29
CA LEU A 47 4.17 -1.56 14.14
C LEU A 47 2.77 -1.04 13.81
N TYR A 48 2.63 0.26 13.51
CA TYR A 48 1.36 0.85 13.14
C TYR A 48 0.91 0.33 11.78
N ASP A 49 1.81 0.31 10.79
CA ASP A 49 1.51 -0.22 9.45
C ASP A 49 1.07 -1.69 9.50
N ILE A 50 1.81 -2.53 10.24
CA ILE A 50 1.48 -3.95 10.41
C ILE A 50 0.15 -4.11 11.13
N THR A 51 -0.08 -3.42 12.25
CA THR A 51 -1.32 -3.55 13.02
C THR A 51 -2.55 -3.11 12.22
N LEU A 52 -2.42 -2.06 11.40
CA LEU A 52 -3.52 -1.57 10.56
C LEU A 52 -3.82 -2.50 9.37
N THR A 53 -2.83 -3.26 8.89
CA THR A 53 -2.94 -4.07 7.67
C THR A 53 -2.90 -5.58 7.92
N GLU A 54 -2.83 -6.02 9.18
CA GLU A 54 -2.78 -7.43 9.58
C GLU A 54 -4.00 -8.23 9.10
N ASN A 55 -5.15 -7.57 9.00
CA ASN A 55 -6.42 -8.21 8.67
C ASN A 55 -6.99 -7.66 7.36
N ILE A 56 -7.69 -8.52 6.62
CA ILE A 56 -8.50 -8.11 5.46
C ILE A 56 -9.57 -7.10 5.92
N PRO A 57 -9.93 -6.10 5.10
CA PRO A 57 -10.97 -5.14 5.47
C PRO A 57 -12.27 -5.78 5.95
N ASN A 58 -12.81 -5.25 7.05
CA ASN A 58 -14.09 -5.71 7.60
C ASN A 58 -15.24 -5.29 6.67
N ILE A 59 -15.82 -6.28 5.96
CA ILE A 59 -16.89 -6.08 4.98
C ILE A 59 -18.11 -5.36 5.57
N ALA A 60 -18.56 -5.74 6.77
CA ALA A 60 -19.70 -5.11 7.43
C ALA A 60 -19.44 -3.63 7.76
N ARG A 61 -18.17 -3.23 7.95
CA ARG A 61 -17.78 -1.83 8.11
C ARG A 61 -17.69 -1.11 6.76
N LEU A 62 -17.14 -1.76 5.73
CA LEU A 62 -17.07 -1.17 4.38
C LEU A 62 -18.45 -0.84 3.82
N SER A 63 -19.41 -1.75 3.98
CA SER A 63 -20.80 -1.58 3.50
C SER A 63 -21.56 -0.40 4.09
N LYS A 64 -21.03 0.22 5.17
CA LYS A 64 -21.63 1.41 5.80
C LYS A 64 -21.13 2.72 5.19
N ILE A 65 -20.15 2.67 4.28
CA ILE A 65 -19.61 3.87 3.65
C ILE A 65 -20.54 4.30 2.51
N ASN A 66 -21.13 5.49 2.65
CA ASN A 66 -22.16 6.00 1.72
C ASN A 66 -21.72 7.26 0.95
N ILE A 67 -20.47 7.69 1.12
CA ILE A 67 -19.89 8.80 0.34
C ILE A 67 -19.29 8.25 -0.96
N PRO A 68 -19.21 9.04 -2.05
CA PRO A 68 -18.50 8.63 -3.26
C PRO A 68 -17.06 8.20 -2.94
N ILE A 69 -16.62 7.08 -3.52
CA ILE A 69 -15.23 6.60 -3.40
C ILE A 69 -14.70 6.27 -4.79
N ARG A 70 -13.45 6.66 -5.06
CA ARG A 70 -12.70 6.18 -6.21
C ARG A 70 -11.54 5.31 -5.73
N ILE A 71 -11.49 4.08 -6.24
CA ILE A 71 -10.47 3.09 -5.96
C ILE A 71 -9.61 2.94 -7.22
N VAL A 72 -8.31 3.16 -7.11
CA VAL A 72 -7.38 3.08 -8.25
C VAL A 72 -6.26 2.08 -7.94
N TYR A 73 -5.97 1.20 -8.90
CA TYR A 73 -4.78 0.33 -8.84
C TYR A 73 -4.21 0.15 -10.25
N GLY A 74 -2.91 -0.17 -10.38
CA GLY A 74 -2.31 -0.40 -11.69
C GLY A 74 -2.58 -1.81 -12.24
N GLU A 75 -2.78 -1.93 -13.54
CA GLU A 75 -3.01 -3.20 -14.26
C GLU A 75 -1.96 -4.29 -13.94
N LYS A 76 -0.70 -3.89 -13.76
CA LYS A 76 0.45 -4.76 -13.45
C LYS A 76 0.71 -4.91 -11.96
N SER A 77 -0.21 -4.45 -11.11
CA SER A 77 -0.11 -4.64 -9.65
C SER A 77 -0.11 -6.13 -9.28
N PRO A 78 0.52 -6.51 -8.16
CA PRO A 78 0.41 -7.87 -7.64
C PRO A 78 -1.05 -8.29 -7.42
N GLU A 79 -1.33 -9.59 -7.59
CA GLU A 79 -2.68 -10.17 -7.43
C GLU A 79 -3.34 -9.85 -6.07
N GLY A 80 -2.54 -9.72 -5.00
CA GLY A 80 -3.04 -9.33 -3.69
C GLY A 80 -3.71 -7.95 -3.70
N ILE A 81 -3.13 -6.98 -4.41
CA ILE A 81 -3.69 -5.61 -4.53
C ILE A 81 -4.98 -5.66 -5.35
N LYS A 82 -4.98 -6.38 -6.48
CA LYS A 82 -6.17 -6.52 -7.35
C LYS A 82 -7.35 -7.14 -6.58
N LYS A 83 -7.09 -8.20 -5.81
CA LYS A 83 -8.11 -8.88 -4.99
C LYS A 83 -8.69 -7.96 -3.92
N VAL A 84 -7.85 -7.21 -3.21
CA VAL A 84 -8.31 -6.27 -2.19
C VAL A 84 -9.11 -5.11 -2.82
N ALA A 85 -8.64 -4.56 -3.94
CA ALA A 85 -9.35 -3.49 -4.64
C ALA A 85 -10.75 -3.95 -5.10
N SER A 86 -10.85 -5.15 -5.66
CA SER A 86 -12.12 -5.77 -6.05
C SER A 86 -13.03 -6.01 -4.84
N LEU A 87 -12.49 -6.55 -3.73
CA LEU A 87 -13.24 -6.75 -2.49
C LEU A 87 -13.80 -5.44 -1.95
N ILE A 88 -13.00 -4.37 -1.93
CA ILE A 88 -13.47 -3.06 -1.46
C ILE A 88 -14.59 -2.55 -2.38
N SER A 89 -14.39 -2.62 -3.71
CA SER A 89 -15.37 -2.12 -4.67
C SER A 89 -16.71 -2.85 -4.60
N GLN A 90 -16.69 -4.17 -4.48
CA GLN A 90 -17.91 -4.98 -4.36
C GLN A 90 -18.71 -4.71 -3.08
N ASN A 91 -18.07 -4.16 -2.04
CA ASN A 91 -18.66 -3.98 -0.72
C ASN A 91 -18.91 -2.52 -0.34
N ILE A 92 -18.60 -1.56 -1.22
CA ILE A 92 -18.95 -0.15 -1.05
C ILE A 92 -19.80 0.26 -2.26
N SER A 93 -21.10 0.43 -2.06
CA SER A 93 -22.05 0.67 -3.15
C SER A 93 -21.81 1.98 -3.91
N SER A 94 -21.20 2.96 -3.27
CA SER A 94 -20.84 4.27 -3.85
C SER A 94 -19.43 4.31 -4.43
N SER A 95 -18.79 3.15 -4.63
CA SER A 95 -17.42 3.09 -5.13
C SER A 95 -17.34 2.91 -6.65
N GLU A 96 -16.34 3.55 -7.24
CA GLU A 96 -15.90 3.34 -8.61
C GLU A 96 -14.50 2.73 -8.59
N LEU A 97 -14.32 1.60 -9.28
CA LEU A 97 -13.04 0.93 -9.42
C LEU A 97 -12.41 1.27 -10.77
N HIS A 98 -11.18 1.79 -10.75
CA HIS A 98 -10.41 2.12 -11.94
C HIS A 98 -9.08 1.35 -11.95
N GLU A 99 -8.87 0.59 -13.02
CA GLU A 99 -7.60 -0.07 -13.29
C GLU A 99 -6.75 0.81 -14.23
N ALA A 100 -5.63 1.33 -13.72
CA ALA A 100 -4.73 2.18 -14.48
C ALA A 100 -3.87 1.33 -15.43
N ALA A 101 -4.15 1.46 -16.72
CA ALA A 101 -3.51 0.68 -17.78
C ALA A 101 -1.98 0.81 -17.77
N SER A 102 -1.29 -0.31 -17.94
CA SER A 102 0.17 -0.43 -17.98
C SER A 102 0.94 -0.02 -16.72
N GLN A 103 0.26 0.40 -15.65
CA GLN A 103 0.86 0.82 -14.38
C GLN A 103 1.06 -0.35 -13.43
N ASP A 104 2.08 -0.29 -12.58
CA ASP A 104 2.25 -1.24 -11.47
C ASP A 104 1.61 -0.68 -10.18
N HIS A 105 1.98 -1.25 -9.03
CA HIS A 105 1.48 -0.81 -7.72
C HIS A 105 1.91 0.62 -7.33
N MET A 106 2.91 1.18 -7.99
CA MET A 106 3.35 2.57 -7.87
C MET A 106 2.84 3.38 -9.08
N VAL A 107 1.52 3.52 -9.18
CA VAL A 107 0.85 4.27 -10.27
C VAL A 107 1.45 5.68 -10.41
N ASP A 108 1.76 6.08 -11.65
CA ASP A 108 2.32 7.41 -11.95
C ASP A 108 1.46 8.54 -11.40
N THR A 109 2.11 9.54 -10.80
CA THR A 109 1.42 10.65 -10.14
C THR A 109 0.59 11.50 -11.09
N ASN A 110 0.95 11.62 -12.36
CA ASN A 110 0.15 12.35 -13.35
C ASN A 110 -1.13 11.59 -13.69
N ILE A 111 -1.05 10.25 -13.76
CA ILE A 111 -2.24 9.41 -13.97
C ILE A 111 -3.16 9.52 -12.75
N ILE A 112 -2.63 9.41 -11.53
CA ILE A 112 -3.42 9.63 -10.31
C ILE A 112 -4.07 11.02 -10.31
N LEU A 113 -3.34 12.07 -10.69
CA LEU A 113 -3.88 13.42 -10.76
C LEU A 113 -5.04 13.54 -11.77
N GLN A 114 -4.89 12.92 -12.94
CA GLN A 114 -5.95 12.87 -13.97
C GLN A 114 -7.20 12.13 -13.48
N GLU A 115 -7.05 11.13 -12.61
CA GLU A 115 -8.16 10.43 -11.97
C GLU A 115 -8.81 11.25 -10.83
N MET A 116 -8.02 12.02 -10.08
CA MET A 116 -8.48 12.80 -8.93
C MET A 116 -9.25 14.06 -9.34
N ILE A 117 -8.77 14.81 -10.34
CA ILE A 117 -9.38 16.08 -10.77
C ILE A 117 -10.88 15.96 -11.10
N PRO A 118 -11.33 15.01 -11.93
CA PRO A 118 -12.75 14.87 -12.24
C PRO A 118 -13.56 14.32 -11.06
N PHE A 119 -12.96 13.50 -10.19
CA PHE A 119 -13.64 12.92 -9.04
C PHE A 119 -13.97 13.92 -7.94
N PHE A 120 -13.11 14.93 -7.73
CA PHE A 120 -13.31 15.96 -6.70
C PHE A 120 -13.98 17.25 -7.19
N LYS A 121 -14.43 17.30 -8.44
CA LYS A 121 -15.26 18.39 -8.96
C LYS A 121 -16.72 18.15 -8.63
#